data_AF-A0A2D8DM96-F1
#
_entry.id   AF-A0A2D8DM96-F1
#
_cell.length_a   1.000
_cell.length_b   1.000
_cell.length_c   1.000
_cell.angle_alpha   90.00
_cell.angle_beta   90.00
_cell.angle_gamma   90.00
#
_symmetry.space_group_name_H-M   'P 1'
#
loop_
_entity.id
_entity.type
_entity.pdbx_description
1 polymer ?
#
loop_
_entity_poly.entity_id
_entity_poly.type
_entity_poly.pdbx_seq_one_letter_code
_entity_poly.pdbx_strand_id
1 'polypeptide(L)'
;KSFFSSPVATQDFNLLCRDFNWIFLSNISILNDESMDLVRRLIAFVDIAYIANTKIKFFYPAADLPHIYDGKGLLNLWERTASRLIEMSSQEYITKN
;
A
#
# COMPACT_ATOMS: atom_id res chain seq x y z
N LYS A 1 3.07 13.57 6.97
CA LYS A 1 3.52 12.46 7.85
C LYS A 1 2.36 11.70 8.55
N SER A 2 1.07 11.97 8.29
CA SER A 2 -0.04 11.38 9.08
C SER A 2 -1.29 10.97 8.28
N PHE A 3 -1.21 10.85 6.94
CA PHE A 3 -2.38 10.59 6.11
C PHE A 3 -3.13 9.33 6.55
N PHE A 4 -2.41 8.23 6.74
CA PHE A 4 -2.98 6.98 7.24
C PHE A 4 -3.17 6.91 8.76
N SER A 5 -2.83 7.96 9.52
CA SER A 5 -3.01 7.99 10.98
C SER A 5 -4.34 8.63 11.39
N SER A 6 -4.95 9.41 10.49
CA SER A 6 -6.25 10.06 10.68
C SER A 6 -7.40 9.12 10.27
N PRO A 7 -8.66 9.33 10.71
CA PRO A 7 -9.80 8.53 10.26
C PRO A 7 -10.11 8.83 8.78
N VAL A 8 -9.30 8.29 7.88
CA VAL A 8 -9.57 8.21 6.44
C VAL A 8 -10.48 7.03 6.20
N ALA A 9 -11.62 7.29 5.57
CA ALA A 9 -12.56 6.27 5.16
C ALA A 9 -12.12 5.66 3.82
N THR A 10 -12.59 4.46 3.53
CA THR A 10 -12.43 3.79 2.21
C THR A 10 -12.81 4.71 1.05
N GLN A 11 -13.77 5.63 1.25
CA GLN A 11 -14.19 6.60 0.25
C GLN A 11 -13.06 7.58 -0.13
N ASP A 12 -12.21 7.98 0.81
CA ASP A 12 -11.10 8.90 0.55
C ASP A 12 -10.06 8.26 -0.37
N PHE A 13 -9.78 6.97 -0.19
CA PHE A 13 -8.87 6.22 -1.06
C PHE A 13 -9.40 6.08 -2.48
N ASN A 14 -10.72 5.89 -2.64
CA ASN A 14 -11.36 5.86 -3.96
C ASN A 14 -11.25 7.21 -4.67
N LEU A 15 -11.48 8.32 -3.95
CA LEU A 15 -11.32 9.67 -4.50
C LEU A 15 -9.87 9.91 -4.94
N LEU A 16 -8.88 9.52 -4.12
CA LEU A 16 -7.47 9.61 -4.49
C LEU A 16 -7.15 8.81 -5.76
N CYS A 17 -7.62 7.57 -5.85
CA CYS A 17 -7.34 6.71 -7.01
C CYS A 17 -8.06 7.19 -8.29
N ARG A 18 -9.20 7.86 -8.14
CA ARG A 18 -9.92 8.51 -9.24
C ARG A 18 -9.18 9.77 -9.73
N ASP A 19 -8.71 10.59 -8.81
CA ASP A 19 -8.17 11.91 -9.11
C ASP A 19 -6.67 11.87 -9.49
N PHE A 20 -5.96 10.80 -9.11
CA PHE A 20 -4.52 10.64 -9.38
C PHE A 20 -4.20 9.29 -10.02
N ASN A 21 -3.52 9.35 -11.17
CA ASN A 21 -2.99 8.15 -11.85
C ASN A 21 -1.74 7.57 -11.17
N TRP A 22 -0.98 8.41 -10.46
CA TRP A 22 0.24 8.05 -9.76
C TRP A 22 0.19 8.52 -8.31
N ILE A 23 0.50 7.61 -7.39
CA ILE A 23 0.64 7.90 -5.96
C ILE A 23 2.01 7.45 -5.49
N PHE A 24 2.69 8.34 -4.76
CA PHE A 24 4.04 8.15 -4.26
C PHE A 24 4.01 7.92 -2.75
N LEU A 25 4.42 6.74 -2.30
CA LEU A 25 4.45 6.36 -0.89
C LEU A 25 5.88 6.35 -0.37
N SER A 26 6.17 7.27 0.55
CA SER A 26 7.47 7.46 1.19
C SER A 26 7.35 7.49 2.72
N ASN A 27 8.46 7.26 3.42
CA ASN A 27 8.56 7.38 4.87
C ASN A 27 7.58 6.49 5.67
N ILE A 28 7.33 5.27 5.19
CA ILE A 28 6.56 4.26 5.92
C ILE A 28 7.53 3.47 6.79
N SER A 29 7.51 3.70 8.10
CA SER A 29 8.31 2.92 9.05
C SER A 29 7.87 1.46 9.08
N ILE A 30 8.74 0.58 9.57
CA ILE A 30 8.37 -0.83 9.82
C ILE A 30 7.16 -0.84 10.75
N LEU A 31 6.13 -1.55 10.32
CA LEU A 31 4.85 -1.72 10.99
C LEU A 31 4.87 -3.03 11.77
N ASN A 32 4.13 -3.07 12.87
CA ASN A 32 3.96 -4.26 13.70
C ASN A 32 2.53 -4.32 14.24
N ASP A 33 2.26 -5.27 15.12
CA ASP A 33 0.93 -5.47 15.72
C ASP A 33 0.45 -4.28 16.59
N GLU A 34 1.36 -3.42 17.08
CA GLU A 34 0.99 -2.19 17.79
C GLU A 34 0.44 -1.11 16.85
N SER A 35 0.73 -1.23 15.55
CA SER A 35 0.29 -0.31 14.49
C SER A 35 -0.83 -0.90 13.61
N MET A 36 -1.59 -1.86 14.13
CA MET A 36 -2.52 -2.67 13.34
C MET A 36 -3.54 -1.87 12.53
N ASP A 37 -4.05 -0.76 13.06
CA ASP A 37 -4.99 0.10 12.34
C ASP A 37 -4.35 0.85 11.18
N LEU A 38 -3.07 1.19 11.29
CA LEU A 38 -2.29 1.75 10.19
C LEU A 38 -2.05 0.68 9.12
N VAL A 39 -1.68 -0.54 9.51
CA VAL A 39 -1.50 -1.68 8.60
C VAL A 39 -2.78 -1.96 7.82
N ARG A 40 -3.94 -2.04 8.50
CA ARG A 40 -5.25 -2.23 7.84
C ARG A 40 -5.58 -1.14 6.83
N ARG A 41 -5.33 0.13 7.18
CA ARG A 41 -5.54 1.26 6.27
C ARG A 41 -4.62 1.20 5.05
N LEU A 42 -3.36 0.82 5.24
CA LEU A 42 -2.41 0.64 4.13
C LEU A 42 -2.83 -0.52 3.22
N ILE A 43 -3.23 -1.66 3.78
CA ILE A 43 -3.77 -2.80 3.03
C ILE A 43 -4.98 -2.38 2.20
N ALA A 44 -5.96 -1.71 2.83
CA ALA A 44 -7.16 -1.24 2.15
C ALA A 44 -6.83 -0.27 1.00
N PHE A 45 -5.91 0.66 1.23
CA PHE A 45 -5.46 1.59 0.19
C PHE A 45 -4.80 0.88 -1.00
N VAL A 46 -3.88 -0.05 -0.75
CA VAL A 46 -3.23 -0.83 -1.83
C VAL A 46 -4.25 -1.65 -2.60
N ASP A 47 -5.21 -2.28 -1.92
CA ASP A 47 -6.24 -3.08 -2.56
C ASP A 47 -7.12 -2.23 -3.50
N ILE A 48 -7.49 -1.01 -3.07
CA ILE A 48 -8.28 -0.06 -3.89
C ILE A 48 -7.46 0.43 -5.08
N ALA A 49 -6.22 0.85 -4.86
CA ALA A 49 -5.34 1.33 -5.93
C ALA A 49 -5.07 0.24 -6.98
N TYR A 50 -4.89 -1.00 -6.54
CA TYR A 50 -4.70 -2.15 -7.41
C TYR A 50 -5.92 -2.40 -8.30
N ILE A 51 -7.14 -2.36 -7.73
CA ILE A 51 -8.40 -2.52 -8.49
C ILE A 51 -8.62 -1.35 -9.47
N ALA A 52 -8.29 -0.14 -9.03
CA ALA A 52 -8.43 1.07 -9.85
C ALA A 52 -7.34 1.22 -10.94
N ASN A 53 -6.36 0.32 -10.99
CA ASN A 53 -5.14 0.44 -11.82
C ASN A 53 -4.37 1.75 -11.58
N THR A 54 -4.45 2.31 -10.37
CA THR A 54 -3.66 3.47 -9.95
C THR A 54 -2.24 3.02 -9.68
N LYS A 55 -1.26 3.69 -10.31
CA LYS A 55 0.16 3.34 -10.18
C LYS A 55 0.68 3.81 -8.83
N ILE A 56 1.32 2.90 -8.09
CA ILE A 56 1.97 3.23 -6.82
C ILE A 56 3.48 3.13 -6.99
N LYS A 57 4.19 4.20 -6.63
CA LYS A 57 5.64 4.13 -6.41
C LYS A 57 5.93 4.08 -4.92
N PHE A 58 6.39 2.92 -4.48
CA PHE A 58 6.89 2.72 -3.13
C PHE A 58 8.41 2.95 -3.11
N PHE A 59 8.92 3.76 -2.18
CA PHE A 59 10.36 4.05 -2.06
C PHE A 59 11.11 3.04 -1.18
N TYR A 60 10.80 1.76 -1.36
CA TYR A 60 11.53 0.64 -0.77
C TYR A 60 11.98 -0.30 -1.90
N PRO A 61 13.13 -0.98 -1.76
CA PRO A 61 13.46 -2.11 -2.62
C PRO A 61 12.33 -3.15 -2.59
N ALA A 62 12.02 -3.75 -3.74
CA ALA A 62 10.92 -4.73 -3.82
C ALA A 62 11.12 -5.93 -2.88
N ALA A 63 12.38 -6.34 -2.67
CA ALA A 63 12.76 -7.40 -1.74
C ALA A 63 12.46 -7.06 -0.26
N ASP A 64 12.34 -5.77 0.08
CA ASP A 64 12.09 -5.30 1.44
C ASP A 64 10.60 -5.12 1.73
N LEU A 65 9.74 -5.14 0.69
CA LEU A 65 8.29 -4.95 0.85
C LEU A 65 7.62 -5.98 1.79
N PRO A 66 7.97 -7.28 1.77
CA PRO A 66 7.47 -8.23 2.75
C PRO A 66 7.85 -7.87 4.19
N HIS A 67 9.00 -7.21 4.40
CA HIS A 67 9.55 -6.86 5.72
C HIS A 67 9.06 -5.52 6.27
N ILE A 68 8.22 -4.80 5.52
CA ILE A 68 7.58 -3.56 6.03
C ILE A 68 6.62 -3.85 7.17
N TYR A 69 6.08 -5.08 7.28
CA TYR A 69 5.29 -5.50 8.42
C TYR A 69 5.92 -6.71 9.09
N ASP A 70 6.21 -6.59 10.37
CA ASP A 70 6.85 -7.61 11.23
C ASP A 70 5.89 -8.14 12.32
N GLY A 71 4.58 -7.87 12.16
CA GLY A 71 3.57 -8.41 13.06
C GLY A 71 3.07 -9.80 12.62
N LYS A 72 2.35 -10.47 13.52
CA LYS A 72 1.76 -11.79 13.25
C LYS A 72 0.26 -11.72 12.99
N GLY A 73 -0.42 -10.70 13.53
CA GLY A 73 -1.89 -10.62 13.50
C GLY A 73 -2.49 -10.46 12.11
N LEU A 74 -1.75 -9.88 11.16
CA LEU A 74 -2.20 -9.61 9.79
C LEU A 74 -1.27 -10.23 8.74
N LEU A 75 -0.40 -11.18 9.11
CA LEU A 75 0.68 -11.68 8.24
C LEU A 75 0.16 -12.13 6.86
N ASN A 76 -0.85 -13.00 6.83
CA ASN A 76 -1.42 -13.49 5.56
C ASN A 76 -2.01 -12.37 4.68
N LEU A 77 -2.59 -11.33 5.31
CA LEU A 77 -3.11 -10.19 4.56
C LEU A 77 -1.97 -9.33 4.02
N TRP A 78 -0.92 -9.15 4.83
CA TRP A 78 0.26 -8.39 4.42
C TRP A 78 1.03 -9.08 3.30
N GLU A 79 1.23 -10.40 3.35
CA GLU A 79 1.91 -11.16 2.28
C GLU A 79 1.24 -10.92 0.92
N ARG A 80 -0.10 -10.95 0.89
CA ARG A 80 -0.89 -10.63 -0.30
C ARG A 80 -0.68 -9.18 -0.75
N THR A 81 -0.68 -8.24 0.19
CA THR A 81 -0.46 -6.81 -0.09
C THR A 81 0.96 -6.55 -0.60
N ALA A 82 1.98 -7.18 -0.02
CA ALA A 82 3.36 -7.09 -0.44
C ALA A 82 3.54 -7.66 -1.86
N SER A 83 2.91 -8.79 -2.17
CA SER A 83 2.90 -9.36 -3.53
C SER A 83 2.32 -8.38 -4.55
N ARG A 84 1.19 -7.72 -4.24
CA ARG A 84 0.61 -6.66 -5.09
C ARG A 84 1.55 -5.48 -5.25
N LEU A 85 2.18 -5.00 -4.17
CA LEU A 85 3.13 -3.89 -4.26
C LEU A 85 4.36 -4.22 -5.12
N ILE A 86 4.85 -5.47 -5.05
CA ILE A 86 5.93 -5.97 -5.91
C ILE A 86 5.49 -5.95 -7.36
N GLU A 87 4.31 -6.50 -7.68
CA GLU A 87 3.75 -6.48 -9.03
C GLU A 87 3.55 -5.05 -9.55
N MET A 88 2.95 -4.17 -8.75
CA MET A 88 2.74 -2.76 -9.08
C MET A 88 4.04 -1.98 -9.31
N SER A 89 5.15 -2.47 -8.77
CA SER A 89 6.49 -1.89 -8.95
C SER A 89 7.21 -2.44 -10.19
N SER A 90 6.68 -3.47 -10.85
CA SER A 90 7.29 -4.08 -12.03
C SER A 90 7.16 -3.18 -13.27
N GLN A 91 8.08 -3.33 -14.22
CA GLN A 91 8.01 -2.59 -15.48
C GLN A 91 6.77 -2.97 -16.28
N GLU A 92 6.36 -4.24 -16.27
CA GLU A 92 5.15 -4.69 -16.96
C GLU A 92 3.91 -3.98 -16.42
N TYR A 93 3.78 -3.85 -15.10
CA TYR A 93 2.64 -3.15 -14.50
C TYR A 93 2.67 -1.65 -14.78
N ILE A 94 3.84 -1.01 -14.66
CA ILE A 94 3.99 0.44 -14.86
C ILE A 94 3.73 0.84 -16.32
N THR A 95 4.07 -0.02 -17.28
CA THR A 95 3.89 0.23 -18.71
C THR A 95 2.54 -0.25 -19.25
N LYS A 96 1.74 -0.93 -18.41
CA LYS A 96 0.39 -1.33 -18.75
C LYS A 96 -0.45 -0.07 -19.05
N ASN A 97 -0.94 0.01 -20.28
CA ASN A 97 -1.85 1.04 -20.79
C ASN A 97 -3.29 0.57 -20.65
#